data_AF-A0A968AFL6-F1
#
_entry.id   AF-A0A968AFL6-F1
#
_cell.length_a   1.000
_cell.length_b   1.000
_cell.length_c   1.000
_cell.angle_alpha   90.00
_cell.angle_beta   90.00
_cell.angle_gamma   90.00
#
_symmetry.space_group_name_H-M   'P 1'
#
loop_
_entity.id
_entity.type
_entity.pdbx_description
1 polymer ?
#
loop_
_entity_poly.entity_id
_entity_poly.type
_entity_poly.pdbx_seq_one_letter_code
_entity_poly.pdbx_strand_id
1 'polypeptide(L)' 'NNPNLYTLEISPSIREFYNVPESETIEQMAFVFRSSDGSKQTNDIFVEVYQNEFNVSITSPTDSPAFTSKNSTVTIE' A
#
# COMPACT_ATOMS: atom_id res chain seq x y z
N ASN A 1 -4.60 -15.68 22.83
CA ASN A 1 -4.99 -14.41 23.47
C ASN A 1 -3.80 -13.80 24.18
N ASN A 2 -3.32 -12.67 23.68
CA ASN A 2 -2.29 -11.87 24.33
C ASN A 2 -2.98 -10.62 24.91
N PRO A 3 -3.26 -10.55 26.23
CA PRO A 3 -4.04 -9.46 26.82
C PRO A 3 -3.35 -8.10 26.72
N ASN A 4 -2.07 -8.08 26.33
CA ASN A 4 -1.26 -6.87 26.15
C ASN A 4 -1.04 -6.50 24.67
N LEU A 5 -1.80 -7.11 23.75
CA LEU A 5 -1.75 -6.77 22.34
C LEU A 5 -2.93 -5.84 22.00
N TYR A 6 -2.61 -4.65 21.52
CA TYR A 6 -3.58 -3.74 20.93
C TYR A 6 -3.45 -3.78 19.41
N THR A 7 -4.58 -3.86 18.71
CA THR A 7 -4.64 -3.81 17.24
C THR A 7 -5.47 -2.60 16.84
N LEU A 8 -4.90 -1.74 16.00
CA LEU A 8 -5.62 -0.68 15.31
C LEU A 8 -6.03 -1.18 13.93
N GLU A 9 -7.33 -1.34 13.70
CA GLU A 9 -7.88 -1.65 12.38
C GLU A 9 -8.37 -0.36 11.72
N ILE A 10 -7.87 -0.09 10.51
CA ILE A 10 -8.23 1.09 9.70
C ILE A 10 -9.03 0.62 8.50
N SER A 11 -10.24 1.17 8.33
CA SER A 11 -11.19 0.77 7.30
C SER A 11 -12.03 2.00 6.86
N PRO A 12 -12.44 2.11 5.57
CA PRO A 12 -12.13 1.20 4.47
C PRO A 12 -10.70 1.34 3.91
N SER A 13 -10.07 2.51 4.03
CA SER A 13 -8.64 2.70 3.81
C SER A 13 -8.07 3.84 4.68
N ILE A 14 -6.75 4.02 4.65
CA ILE A 14 -6.04 5.11 5.34
C ILE A 14 -6.57 6.47 4.88
N ARG A 15 -6.89 6.63 3.58
CA ARG A 15 -7.34 7.89 3.00
C ARG A 15 -8.68 8.33 3.56
N GLU A 16 -9.69 7.45 3.56
CA GLU A 16 -11.00 7.79 4.11
C GLU A 16 -10.94 8.00 5.62
N PHE A 17 -10.14 7.19 6.33
CA PHE A 17 -10.02 7.30 7.79
C PHE A 17 -9.50 8.68 8.24
N TYR A 18 -8.53 9.24 7.52
CA TYR A 18 -7.94 10.54 7.82
C TYR A 18 -8.50 11.70 6.97
N ASN A 19 -9.50 11.45 6.12
CA ASN A 19 -10.08 12.42 5.19
C ASN A 19 -9.01 13.11 4.30
N VAL A 20 -8.04 12.35 3.81
CA VAL A 20 -6.93 12.91 3.00
C VAL A 20 -7.42 13.19 1.57
N PRO A 21 -7.28 14.41 1.04
CA PRO A 21 -7.72 14.74 -0.32
C PRO A 21 -7.02 13.90 -1.40
N GLU A 22 -7.74 13.54 -2.47
CA GLU A 22 -7.22 12.73 -3.59
C GLU A 22 -5.95 13.30 -4.25
N SER A 23 -5.75 14.62 -4.18
CA SER A 23 -4.55 15.28 -4.71
C SER A 23 -3.29 15.06 -3.89
N GLU A 24 -3.40 14.51 -2.68
CA GLU A 24 -2.29 14.30 -1.76
C GLU A 24 -1.80 12.85 -1.80
N THR A 25 -0.48 12.68 -1.74
CA THR A 25 0.17 11.38 -1.59
C THR A 25 0.39 11.08 -0.10
N ILE A 26 0.00 9.90 0.34
CA ILE A 26 0.27 9.42 1.70
C ILE A 26 1.58 8.63 1.65
N GLU A 27 2.66 9.21 2.17
CA GLU A 27 3.99 8.57 2.18
C GLU A 27 4.24 7.72 3.43
N GLN A 28 3.68 8.14 4.57
CA GLN A 28 3.96 7.53 5.86
C GLN A 28 2.81 7.77 6.84
N MET A 29 2.59 6.81 7.74
CA MET A 29 1.77 6.98 8.93
C MET A 29 2.67 7.15 10.15
N ALA A 30 2.37 8.14 10.98
CA ALA A 30 3.09 8.43 12.22
C ALA A 30 2.15 8.24 13.43
N PHE A 31 2.59 7.46 14.41
CA PHE A 31 1.79 7.12 15.58
C PHE A 31 2.55 7.33 16.88
N VAL A 32 1.78 7.58 17.93
CA VAL A 32 2.18 7.41 19.32
C VAL A 32 1.03 6.78 20.09
N PHE A 33 1.32 5.89 21.04
CA PHE A 33 0.33 5.46 22.02
C PHE A 33 0.49 6.29 23.28
N ARG A 34 -0.59 6.93 23.73
CA ARG A 34 -0.61 7.79 24.92
C ARG A 34 -1.47 7.18 26.02
N SER A 35 -1.10 7.43 27.27
CA SER A 35 -2.00 7.19 28.40
C SER A 35 -3.24 8.08 28.29
N SER A 36 -4.35 7.66 28.91
CA SER A 36 -5.61 8.40 28.85
C SER A 36 -5.52 9.82 29.43
N ASP A 37 -4.61 10.03 30.38
CA ASP A 37 -4.29 11.34 30.97
C ASP A 37 -3.24 12.14 30.18
N GLY A 38 -2.69 11.56 29.10
CA GLY A 38 -1.68 12.17 28.24
C GLY A 38 -0.29 12.31 28.89
N SER A 39 -0.09 11.82 30.12
CA SER A 39 1.18 12.03 30.85
C SER A 39 2.33 11.14 30.36
N LYS A 40 2.02 10.06 29.64
CA LYS A 40 2.99 9.12 29.08
C LYS A 40 2.70 8.91 27.60
N GLN A 41 3.75 8.75 26.83
CA GLN A 41 3.66 8.33 25.44
C GLN A 41 4.78 7.38 25.05
N THR A 42 4.57 6.61 23.99
CA THR A 42 5.65 5.91 23.29
C THR A 42 6.57 6.89 22.57
N ASN A 43 7.70 6.39 22.08
CA ASN A 43 8.42 7.05 21.00
C ASN A 43 7.53 7.07 19.73
N ASP A 44 7.93 7.89 18.76
CA ASP A 44 7.28 7.93 17.46
C ASP A 44 7.42 6.58 16.75
N ILE A 45 6.33 6.12 16.16
CA ILE A 45 6.23 4.88 15.40
C ILE A 45 5.87 5.26 13.98
N PHE A 46 6.70 4.87 13.02
CA PHE A 46 6.54 5.20 11.61
C PHE A 46 6.24 3.96 10.78
N VAL A 47 5.29 4.07 9.86
CA VAL A 47 4.94 3.02 8.90
C VAL A 47 4.93 3.62 7.50
N GLU A 48 5.81 3.16 6.62
CA GLU A 48 5.83 3.57 5.23
C GLU A 48 4.58 3.11 4.50
N VAL A 49 3.99 4.00 3.71
CA VAL A 49 2.81 3.70 2.88
C VAL A 49 3.27 3.67 1.43
N TYR A 50 3.28 2.47 0.87
CA TYR A 50 3.54 2.29 -0.55
C TYR A 50 2.23 2.46 -1.32
N GLN A 51 2.28 3.28 -2.36
CA GLN A 51 1.21 3.28 -3.34
C GLN A 51 1.17 1.89 -3.99
N ASN A 52 -0.03 1.35 -4.17
CA ASN A 52 -0.23 0.14 -4.94
C ASN A 52 -0.03 0.48 -6.42
N GLU A 53 1.22 0.70 -6.82
CA GLU A 53 1.59 0.92 -8.21
C GLU A 53 1.49 -0.41 -8.95
N PHE A 54 0.77 -0.39 -10.07
CA PHE A 54 0.66 -1.52 -10.98
C PHE A 54 2.03 -1.74 -11.66
N ASN A 55 2.82 -2.67 -11.12
CA ASN A 55 4.08 -3.09 -11.70
C ASN A 55 3.85 -4.22 -12.71
N VAL A 56 4.06 -3.95 -14.00
CA VAL A 56 4.07 -4.97 -15.06
C VAL A 56 5.48 -5.08 -15.61
N SER A 57 6.00 -6.31 -15.63
CA SER A 57 7.27 -6.65 -16.28
C SER A 57 6.97 -7.55 -17.48
N ILE A 58 7.29 -7.08 -18.68
CA ILE A 58 7.16 -7.87 -19.93
C ILE A 58 8.51 -8.54 -20.16
N THR A 59 8.62 -9.83 -19.83
CA THR A 59 9.91 -10.54 -19.82
C THR A 59 10.36 -10.98 -21.21
N SER A 60 9.43 -11.28 -22.12
CA SER A 60 9.62 -11.51 -23.57
C SER A 60 8.37 -12.22 -24.10
N PRO A 61 8.12 -12.26 -25.43
CA PRO A 61 7.22 -13.28 -25.95
C PRO A 61 7.72 -14.68 -25.53
N THR A 62 6.82 -15.53 -25.04
CA THR A 62 7.09 -16.94 -24.69
C THR A 62 7.34 -17.81 -25.93
N ASP A 63 6.93 -17.34 -27.10
CA ASP A 63 7.12 -18.01 -28.39
C ASP A 63 8.28 -17.41 -29.19
N SER A 64 9.16 -18.28 -29.71
CA SER A 64 10.24 -17.92 -30.64
C SER A 64 10.22 -18.79 -31.91
N PRO A 65 10.22 -18.22 -33.13
CA PRO A 65 10.14 -16.79 -33.43
C PRO A 65 8.69 -16.29 -33.45
N ALA A 66 8.43 -15.17 -32.77
CA ALA A 66 7.13 -14.48 -32.79
C ALA A 66 6.93 -13.69 -34.10
N PHE A 67 6.83 -14.39 -35.23
CA PHE A 67 6.32 -13.79 -36.46
C PHE A 67 4.81 -13.82 -36.41
N THR A 68 4.20 -12.64 -36.28
CA THR A 68 2.76 -12.50 -36.30
C THR A 68 2.29 -11.62 -37.45
N SER A 69 1.07 -11.84 -37.90
CA SER A 69 0.45 -11.03 -38.95
C SER A 69 0.18 -9.62 -38.44
N LYS A 70 0.24 -8.64 -39.35
CA LYS A 70 -0.16 -7.26 -39.04
C LYS A 70 -1.58 -7.27 -38.43
N ASN A 71 -1.74 -6.63 -37.26
CA ASN A 71 -2.98 -6.53 -36.47
C ASN A 71 -3.42 -7.79 -35.69
N SER A 72 -2.53 -8.75 -35.43
CA SER A 72 -2.83 -9.83 -34.49
C SER A 72 -2.77 -9.39 -33.03
N THR A 73 -3.60 -9.98 -32.18
CA THR A 73 -3.43 -9.91 -30.72
C THR A 73 -2.36 -10.91 -30.27
N VAL A 74 -1.41 -10.45 -29.46
CA VAL A 74 -0.45 -11.31 -28.75
C VAL A 74 -0.86 -11.31 -27.28
N THR A 75 -1.12 -12.48 -26.73
CA THR A 75 -1.37 -12.65 -25.30
C THR A 75 -0.04 -12.61 -24.56
N ILE A 76 0.08 -11.74 -23.57
CA ILE A 76 1.19 -11.73 -22.62
C ILE A 76 0.66 -12.39 -21.35
N GLU A 77 1.38 -13.39 -20.83
CA GLU A 77 1.12 -13.97 -19.50
C GLU A 77 1.89 -13.21 -18.40
#